data_AF-A0A9N9GQD0-F1
#
_entry.id   AF-A0A9N9GQD0-F1
#
_cell.length_a   1.000
_cell.length_b   1.000
_cell.length_c   1.000
_cell.angle_alpha   90.00
_cell.angle_beta   90.00
_cell.angle_gamma   90.00
#
_symmetry.space_group_name_H-M   'P 1'
#
loop_
_entity.id
_entity.type
_entity.pdbx_description
1 polymer ?
#
loop_
_entity_poly.entity_id
_entity_poly.type
_entity_poly.pdbx_seq_one_letter_code
_entity_poly.pdbx_strand_id
1 'polypeptide(L)'
;MSLVNILNIVRSLDQEPDQLSEDEEANLFIYLTGNDNILVEVENLCNLWQTNSAKLKYLRGLSKKSAPASVENLADDFGRMSVSASSDTTRISEIKEKKGLHRESVREVKDSRIFFDLYLKISNAEERNENAYHEVLRCYYFLGEELEKRLEHYKQTMEEHEAQKKVNDEVRDQLPKEVTKNALRKKTERARKVYDLFFRISDDKNQWVVFIQRIKTFTANSISSLSSDNIKYVASQVRKNTRQI
;
A
#
# COMPACT_ATOMS: atom_id res chain seq x y z
N MET A 1 18.15 -0.21 -2.35
CA MET A 1 17.80 -0.02 -3.77
C MET A 1 16.61 -0.90 -4.10
N SER A 2 15.88 -0.57 -5.17
CA SER A 2 14.56 -1.13 -5.41
C SER A 2 14.61 -2.23 -6.46
N LEU A 3 13.87 -3.31 -6.24
CA LEU A 3 13.54 -4.33 -7.23
C LEU A 3 13.01 -3.73 -8.55
N VAL A 4 12.41 -2.53 -8.45
CA VAL A 4 11.98 -1.70 -9.58
C VAL A 4 13.13 -1.36 -10.53
N ASN A 5 14.36 -1.14 -10.04
CA ASN A 5 15.51 -0.83 -10.88
C ASN A 5 15.95 -2.04 -11.70
N ILE A 6 15.99 -3.24 -11.10
CA ILE A 6 16.34 -4.46 -11.82
C ILE A 6 15.22 -4.85 -12.80
N LEU A 7 13.95 -4.67 -12.41
CA LEU A 7 12.82 -4.83 -13.33
C LEU A 7 12.89 -3.87 -14.51
N ASN A 8 13.32 -2.62 -14.29
CA ASN A 8 13.53 -1.66 -15.37
C ASN A 8 14.71 -2.05 -16.27
N ILE A 9 15.76 -2.66 -15.72
CA ILE A 9 16.87 -3.24 -16.49
C ILE A 9 16.36 -4.42 -17.34
N VAL A 10 15.65 -5.39 -16.75
CA VAL A 10 15.07 -6.54 -17.46
C VAL A 10 14.13 -6.07 -18.59
N ARG A 11 13.24 -5.12 -18.29
CA ARG A 11 12.35 -4.51 -19.30
C ARG A 11 13.06 -3.72 -20.39
N SER A 12 14.23 -3.16 -20.10
CA SER A 12 15.06 -2.51 -21.13
C SER A 12 15.80 -3.51 -22.02
N LEU A 13 15.93 -4.76 -21.57
CA LEU A 13 16.54 -5.88 -22.32
C LEU A 13 15.51 -6.65 -23.17
N ASP A 14 14.23 -6.36 -22.98
CA ASP A 14 13.06 -6.98 -23.62
C ASP A 14 12.91 -6.64 -25.14
N GLN A 15 13.86 -5.88 -25.68
CA GLN A 15 13.98 -5.58 -27.12
C GLN A 15 15.09 -6.39 -27.81
N GLU A 16 15.87 -7.16 -27.05
CA GLU A 16 16.91 -8.05 -27.58
C GLU A 16 16.30 -9.39 -28.04
N PRO A 17 16.91 -10.10 -29.00
CA PRO A 17 16.38 -11.37 -29.51
C PRO A 17 16.51 -12.57 -28.55
N ASP A 18 17.39 -12.50 -27.53
CA ASP A 18 17.64 -13.58 -26.55
C ASP A 18 17.10 -13.22 -25.15
N GLN A 19 15.78 -13.10 -25.05
CA GLN A 19 15.07 -12.64 -23.85
C GLN A 19 15.05 -13.71 -22.75
N LEU A 20 14.83 -13.28 -21.51
CA LEU A 20 14.51 -14.21 -20.43
C LEU A 20 13.11 -14.78 -20.69
N SER A 21 12.92 -16.09 -20.51
CA SER A 21 11.57 -16.64 -20.56
C SER A 21 10.76 -16.18 -19.35
N GLU A 22 9.43 -16.22 -19.46
CA GLU A 22 8.51 -15.85 -18.37
C GLU A 22 8.81 -16.63 -17.07
N ASP A 23 9.19 -17.91 -17.19
CA ASP A 23 9.63 -18.75 -16.06
C ASP A 23 10.99 -18.32 -15.49
N GLU A 24 11.93 -17.89 -16.34
CA GLU A 24 13.24 -17.38 -15.90
C GLU A 24 13.10 -16.03 -15.19
N GLU A 25 12.19 -15.16 -15.66
CA GLU A 25 11.88 -13.89 -15.00
C GLU A 25 11.19 -14.11 -13.65
N ALA A 26 10.21 -15.00 -13.57
CA ALA A 26 9.55 -15.35 -12.33
C ALA A 26 10.54 -15.93 -11.31
N ASN A 27 11.42 -16.85 -11.74
CA ASN A 27 12.45 -17.42 -10.88
C ASN A 27 13.50 -16.40 -10.46
N LEU A 28 13.94 -15.54 -11.37
CA LEU A 28 14.83 -14.42 -11.04
C LEU A 28 14.18 -13.50 -10.01
N PHE A 29 12.89 -13.19 -10.16
CA PHE A 29 12.15 -12.37 -9.21
C PHE A 29 12.09 -13.03 -7.83
N ILE A 30 11.84 -14.34 -7.76
CA ILE A 30 11.88 -15.10 -6.50
C ILE A 30 13.28 -15.07 -5.87
N TYR A 31 14.34 -15.28 -6.66
CA TYR A 31 15.72 -15.25 -6.18
C TYR A 31 16.11 -13.88 -5.62
N LEU A 32 15.75 -12.81 -6.34
CA LEU A 32 16.06 -11.43 -6.01
C LEU A 32 15.22 -10.90 -4.84
N THR A 33 13.98 -11.36 -4.68
CA THR A 33 13.11 -11.00 -3.55
C THR A 33 13.40 -11.80 -2.28
N GLY A 34 14.11 -12.92 -2.39
CA GLY A 34 14.56 -13.72 -1.24
C GLY A 34 15.84 -13.19 -0.56
N ASN A 35 16.56 -12.22 -1.15
CA ASN A 35 17.84 -11.75 -0.62
C ASN A 35 18.14 -10.27 -0.97
N ASP A 36 17.73 -9.36 -0.08
CA ASP A 36 17.80 -7.90 -0.32
C ASP A 36 19.22 -7.33 -0.53
N ASN A 37 20.27 -8.00 -0.04
CA ASN A 37 21.67 -7.60 -0.28
C ASN A 37 22.11 -7.89 -1.73
N ILE A 38 21.47 -8.87 -2.38
CA ILE A 38 21.80 -9.28 -3.73
C ILE A 38 21.29 -8.28 -4.77
N LEU A 39 20.22 -7.53 -4.46
CA LEU A 39 19.66 -6.53 -5.36
C LEU A 39 20.68 -5.43 -5.71
N VAL A 40 21.41 -4.97 -4.69
CA VAL A 40 22.44 -3.93 -4.87
C VAL A 40 23.62 -4.47 -5.68
N GLU A 41 24.04 -5.70 -5.42
CA GLU A 41 25.15 -6.35 -6.12
C GLU A 41 24.80 -6.64 -7.58
N VAL A 42 23.60 -7.19 -7.84
CA VAL A 42 23.09 -7.51 -9.16
C VAL A 42 22.90 -6.24 -9.99
N GLU A 43 22.33 -5.18 -9.41
CA GLU A 43 22.18 -3.88 -10.09
C GLU A 43 23.54 -3.29 -10.45
N ASN A 44 24.49 -3.29 -9.50
CA ASN A 44 25.84 -2.78 -9.76
C ASN A 44 26.58 -3.59 -10.83
N LEU A 45 26.50 -4.92 -10.81
CA LEU A 45 27.11 -5.79 -11.81
C LEU A 45 26.44 -5.66 -13.18
N CYS A 46 25.12 -5.55 -13.23
CA CYS A 46 24.38 -5.26 -14.46
C CYS A 46 24.72 -3.88 -15.04
N ASN A 47 25.02 -2.90 -14.19
CA ASN A 47 25.45 -1.57 -14.62
C ASN A 47 26.94 -1.53 -15.02
N LEU A 48 27.76 -2.45 -14.49
CA LEU A 48 29.18 -2.57 -14.83
C LEU A 48 29.40 -3.18 -16.23
N TRP A 49 28.45 -3.98 -16.72
CA TRP A 49 28.61 -4.73 -17.97
C TRP A 49 28.14 -3.92 -19.17
N GLN A 50 28.99 -3.86 -20.20
CA GLN A 50 28.80 -2.98 -21.36
C GLN A 50 27.78 -3.49 -22.39
N THR A 51 27.48 -4.80 -22.43
CA THR A 51 26.59 -5.39 -23.44
C THR A 51 25.34 -6.04 -22.83
N ASN A 52 24.21 -5.90 -23.52
CA ASN A 52 22.92 -6.46 -23.10
C ASN A 52 22.94 -8.00 -23.04
N SER A 53 23.65 -8.65 -23.97
CA SER A 53 23.84 -10.11 -23.98
C SER A 53 24.58 -10.63 -22.75
N ALA A 54 25.55 -9.87 -22.22
CA ALA A 54 26.22 -10.24 -20.99
C ALA A 54 25.24 -10.14 -19.81
N LYS A 55 24.49 -9.03 -19.70
CA LYS A 55 23.51 -8.82 -18.62
C LYS A 55 22.47 -9.94 -18.60
N LEU A 56 21.94 -10.32 -19.75
CA LEU A 56 20.98 -11.42 -19.91
C LEU A 56 21.56 -12.76 -19.44
N LYS A 57 22.79 -13.09 -19.84
CA LYS A 57 23.46 -14.34 -19.43
C LYS A 57 23.63 -14.44 -17.92
N TYR A 58 23.93 -13.32 -17.25
CA TYR A 58 24.07 -13.26 -15.80
C TYR A 58 22.74 -13.40 -15.08
N LEU A 59 21.73 -12.63 -15.50
CA LEU A 59 20.38 -12.70 -14.94
C LEU A 59 19.77 -14.11 -15.10
N ARG A 60 19.99 -14.76 -16.25
CA ARG A 60 19.61 -16.16 -16.50
C ARG A 60 20.37 -17.16 -15.62
N GLY A 61 21.59 -16.83 -15.20
CA GLY A 61 22.33 -17.63 -14.24
C GLY A 61 21.75 -17.54 -12.82
N LEU A 62 21.21 -16.37 -12.45
CA LEU A 62 20.58 -16.13 -11.15
C LEU A 62 19.20 -16.77 -11.05
N SER A 63 18.41 -16.76 -12.13
CA SER A 63 17.11 -17.45 -12.16
C SER A 63 17.23 -18.96 -11.90
N LYS A 64 18.33 -19.58 -12.31
CA LYS A 64 18.59 -21.01 -12.08
C LYS A 64 18.93 -21.35 -10.62
N LYS A 65 19.20 -20.34 -9.78
CA LYS A 65 19.49 -20.54 -8.35
C LYS A 65 18.24 -20.64 -7.47
N SER A 66 17.08 -20.17 -7.94
CA SER A 66 15.79 -20.31 -7.25
C SER A 66 14.96 -21.47 -7.77
N ALA A 67 15.34 -22.08 -8.90
CA ALA A 67 14.73 -23.31 -9.37
C ALA A 67 14.97 -24.43 -8.33
N PRO A 68 13.96 -25.24 -7.99
CA PRO A 68 14.15 -26.37 -7.07
C PRO A 68 14.97 -27.45 -7.79
N ALA A 69 16.29 -27.32 -7.75
CA ALA A 69 17.20 -28.41 -8.05
C ALA A 69 17.56 -29.07 -6.72
N SER A 70 17.06 -30.29 -6.57
CA SER A 70 17.56 -31.35 -5.71
C SER A 70 18.94 -31.07 -5.08
N VAL A 71 18.91 -30.99 -3.75
CA VAL A 71 19.88 -31.57 -2.81
C VAL A 71 21.29 -30.95 -2.75
N GLU A 72 21.65 -30.59 -1.51
CA GLU A 72 23.00 -30.46 -0.94
C GLU A 72 23.88 -29.30 -1.46
N ASN A 73 23.98 -28.23 -0.67
CA ASN A 73 25.15 -27.99 0.19
C ASN A 73 25.15 -26.56 0.78
N LEU A 74 25.74 -26.44 1.99
CA LEU A 74 26.01 -25.21 2.78
C LEU A 74 24.77 -24.61 3.47
N ALA A 75 24.22 -25.11 4.57
CA ALA A 75 24.84 -25.51 5.84
C ALA A 75 25.77 -24.47 6.53
N ASP A 76 26.18 -23.37 5.85
CA ASP A 76 27.21 -22.45 6.37
C ASP A 76 26.79 -21.00 6.58
N ASP A 77 25.54 -20.59 6.26
CA ASP A 77 25.11 -19.21 6.50
C ASP A 77 24.65 -19.01 7.95
N PHE A 78 25.66 -19.05 8.82
CA PHE A 78 25.82 -18.21 10.00
C PHE A 78 25.29 -16.78 9.74
N GLY A 79 23.98 -16.61 9.81
CA GLY A 79 23.35 -15.31 9.59
C GLY A 79 22.03 -15.16 10.32
N ARG A 80 21.79 -16.01 11.32
CA ARG A 80 20.78 -15.82 12.36
C ARG A 80 20.90 -14.42 12.96
N MET A 81 20.31 -13.38 12.37
CA MET A 81 20.08 -12.11 13.09
C MET A 81 19.09 -11.11 12.45
N SER A 82 18.77 -11.15 11.14
CA SER A 82 17.89 -10.13 10.54
C SER A 82 16.45 -10.61 10.37
N VAL A 83 15.83 -10.93 11.49
CA VAL A 83 14.37 -10.97 11.66
C VAL A 83 13.82 -9.54 11.46
N SER A 84 12.78 -9.35 10.62
CA SER A 84 11.70 -8.31 10.71
C SER A 84 11.66 -6.93 9.96
N ALA A 85 12.57 -6.50 9.07
CA ALA A 85 12.65 -5.05 8.70
C ALA A 85 11.96 -4.52 7.40
N SER A 86 11.21 -5.29 6.62
CA SER A 86 10.85 -4.91 5.22
C SER A 86 9.78 -3.79 5.05
N SER A 87 9.00 -3.46 6.09
CA SER A 87 8.08 -2.29 6.04
C SER A 87 8.78 -0.95 6.35
N ASP A 88 10.02 -1.00 6.82
CA ASP A 88 10.63 0.13 7.50
C ASP A 88 11.50 0.99 6.57
N THR A 89 12.04 0.47 5.47
CA THR A 89 13.05 1.18 4.65
C THR A 89 12.50 2.37 3.85
N THR A 90 11.32 2.25 3.23
CA THR A 90 10.65 3.37 2.53
C THR A 90 10.16 4.44 3.51
N ARG A 91 9.66 4.01 4.67
CA ARG A 91 9.33 4.91 5.77
C ARG A 91 10.57 5.61 6.31
N ILE A 92 11.70 4.90 6.42
CA ILE A 92 12.97 5.47 6.88
C ILE A 92 13.48 6.54 5.92
N SER A 93 13.35 6.38 4.59
CA SER A 93 13.71 7.44 3.63
C SER A 93 12.79 8.65 3.74
N GLU A 94 11.46 8.45 3.81
CA GLU A 94 10.49 9.53 4.01
C GLU A 94 10.75 10.28 5.35
N ILE A 95 11.08 9.55 6.42
CA ILE A 95 11.43 10.11 7.73
C ILE A 95 12.75 10.89 7.66
N LYS A 96 13.77 10.38 6.95
CA LYS A 96 15.06 11.06 6.78
C LYS A 96 14.90 12.35 5.97
N GLU A 97 14.11 12.32 4.90
CA GLU A 97 13.77 13.50 4.10
C GLU A 97 13.06 14.56 4.96
N LYS A 98 11.98 14.18 5.67
CA LYS A 98 11.25 15.10 6.56
C LYS A 98 12.15 15.73 7.64
N LYS A 99 13.03 14.94 8.24
CA LYS A 99 14.02 15.44 9.22
C LYS A 99 15.03 16.41 8.57
N GLY A 100 15.48 16.12 7.36
CA GLY A 100 16.36 17.00 6.59
C GLY A 100 15.71 18.34 6.26
N LEU A 101 14.47 18.31 5.77
CA LEU A 101 13.68 19.50 5.44
C LEU A 101 13.41 20.38 6.67
N HIS A 102 13.07 19.76 7.82
CA HIS A 102 12.88 20.50 9.07
C HIS A 102 14.17 21.16 9.57
N ARG A 103 15.30 20.44 9.51
CA ARG A 103 16.60 21.00 9.91
C ARG A 103 17.00 22.19 9.02
N GLU A 104 16.74 22.11 7.72
CA GLU A 104 17.15 23.14 6.78
C GLU A 104 16.22 24.36 6.77
N SER A 105 14.94 24.19 7.09
CA SER A 105 13.97 25.31 7.21
C SER A 105 14.20 26.18 8.45
N VAL A 106 14.77 25.63 9.53
CA VAL A 106 15.09 26.36 10.77
C VAL A 106 16.39 27.17 10.66
N ARG A 107 17.21 26.92 9.64
CA ARG A 107 18.46 27.68 9.42
C ARG A 107 18.15 29.05 8.83
N GLU A 108 18.59 30.12 9.49
CA GLU A 108 18.59 31.46 8.90
C GLU A 108 19.73 31.61 7.89
N VAL A 109 19.40 31.76 6.62
CA VAL A 109 20.35 32.00 5.53
C VAL A 109 19.83 33.15 4.69
N LYS A 110 20.72 34.13 4.41
CA LYS A 110 20.41 35.42 3.76
C LYS A 110 20.25 35.38 2.23
N ASP A 111 20.45 34.23 1.58
CA ASP A 111 20.36 34.09 0.12
C ASP A 111 19.07 33.44 -0.38
N SER A 112 18.75 33.72 -1.65
CA SER A 112 17.54 33.33 -2.37
C SER A 112 17.38 31.80 -2.47
N ARG A 113 16.66 31.18 -1.53
CA ARG A 113 16.36 29.74 -1.44
C ARG A 113 15.13 29.30 -2.25
N ILE A 114 14.91 29.90 -3.42
CA ILE A 114 13.69 29.70 -4.21
C ILE A 114 13.37 28.21 -4.45
N PHE A 115 14.35 27.39 -4.86
CA PHE A 115 14.11 25.96 -5.11
C PHE A 115 13.81 25.16 -3.85
N PHE A 116 14.51 25.43 -2.74
CA PHE A 116 14.24 24.78 -1.46
C PHE A 116 12.85 25.17 -0.94
N ASP A 117 12.49 26.44 -1.04
CA ASP A 117 11.18 26.94 -0.62
C ASP A 117 10.05 26.33 -1.45
N LEU A 118 10.24 26.20 -2.77
CA LEU A 118 9.28 25.55 -3.65
C LEU A 118 9.18 24.04 -3.35
N TYR A 119 10.29 23.34 -3.16
CA TYR A 119 10.29 21.92 -2.80
C TYR A 119 9.58 21.69 -1.46
N LEU A 120 9.92 22.48 -0.43
CA LEU A 120 9.27 22.41 0.87
C LEU A 120 7.76 22.71 0.78
N LYS A 121 7.34 23.65 -0.07
CA LYS A 121 5.92 23.90 -0.33
C LYS A 121 5.22 22.70 -0.98
N ILE A 122 5.87 22.03 -1.92
CA ILE A 122 5.34 20.82 -2.57
C ILE A 122 5.21 19.70 -1.55
N SER A 123 6.29 19.34 -0.83
CA SER A 123 6.26 18.26 0.17
C SER A 123 5.19 18.50 1.25
N ASN A 124 5.05 19.74 1.72
CA ASN A 124 4.00 20.10 2.67
C ASN A 124 2.59 19.99 2.07
N ALA A 125 2.41 20.33 0.78
CA ALA A 125 1.13 20.20 0.10
C ALA A 125 0.75 18.73 -0.11
N GLU A 126 1.71 17.89 -0.50
CA GLU A 126 1.53 16.44 -0.64
C GLU A 126 1.17 15.79 0.70
N GLU A 127 1.90 16.10 1.78
CA GLU A 127 1.58 15.59 3.12
C GLU A 127 0.20 16.03 3.60
N ARG A 128 -0.19 17.30 3.37
CA ARG A 128 -1.56 17.76 3.69
C ARG A 128 -2.61 17.02 2.87
N ASN A 129 -2.34 16.73 1.61
CA ASN A 129 -3.24 15.98 0.75
C ASN A 129 -3.40 14.52 1.22
N GLU A 130 -2.30 13.83 1.57
CA GLU A 130 -2.32 12.49 2.15
C GLU A 130 -3.08 12.46 3.49
N ASN A 131 -2.80 13.42 4.38
CA ASN A 131 -3.50 13.52 5.66
C ASN A 131 -4.99 13.78 5.49
N ALA A 132 -5.38 14.69 4.59
CA ALA A 132 -6.78 14.94 4.26
C ALA A 132 -7.44 13.68 3.68
N TYR A 133 -6.71 12.94 2.84
CA TYR A 133 -7.16 11.71 2.24
C TYR A 133 -7.44 10.62 3.30
N HIS A 134 -6.51 10.40 4.23
CA HIS A 134 -6.68 9.46 5.35
C HIS A 134 -7.79 9.89 6.31
N GLU A 135 -7.93 11.19 6.57
CA GLU A 135 -8.98 11.71 7.43
C GLU A 135 -10.38 11.46 6.85
N VAL A 136 -10.54 11.66 5.54
CA VAL A 136 -11.79 11.31 4.84
C VAL A 136 -12.12 9.83 5.01
N LEU A 137 -11.14 8.93 4.88
CA LEU A 137 -11.37 7.50 5.12
C LEU A 137 -11.79 7.20 6.56
N ARG A 138 -11.15 7.84 7.56
CA ARG A 138 -11.51 7.66 8.98
C ARG A 138 -12.95 8.10 9.23
N CYS A 139 -13.36 9.28 8.73
CA CYS A 139 -14.73 9.74 8.89
C CYS A 139 -15.74 8.78 8.25
N TYR A 140 -15.43 8.24 7.06
CA TYR A 140 -16.28 7.24 6.42
C TYR A 140 -16.33 5.92 7.20
N TYR A 141 -15.21 5.47 7.76
CA TYR A 141 -15.16 4.28 8.60
C TYR A 141 -16.05 4.44 9.84
N PHE A 142 -15.88 5.53 10.61
CA PHE A 142 -16.67 5.77 11.82
C PHE A 142 -18.17 5.97 11.52
N LEU A 143 -18.50 6.69 10.45
CA LEU A 143 -19.89 6.80 10.01
C LEU A 143 -20.47 5.43 9.66
N GLY A 144 -19.72 4.58 8.95
CA GLY A 144 -20.13 3.23 8.62
C GLY A 144 -20.34 2.36 9.87
N GLU A 145 -19.40 2.42 10.82
CA GLU A 145 -19.49 1.71 12.10
C GLU A 145 -20.75 2.09 12.88
N GLU A 146 -21.05 3.39 13.00
CA GLU A 146 -22.24 3.85 13.72
C GLU A 146 -23.54 3.47 12.99
N LEU A 147 -23.55 3.51 11.65
CA LEU A 147 -24.69 3.03 10.85
C LEU A 147 -24.99 1.56 11.11
N GLU A 148 -23.96 0.71 11.15
CA GLU A 148 -24.12 -0.73 11.41
C GLU A 148 -24.55 -0.99 12.86
N LYS A 149 -23.96 -0.30 13.86
CA LYS A 149 -24.38 -0.42 15.28
C LYS A 149 -25.86 -0.07 15.46
N ARG A 150 -26.33 1.02 14.85
CA ARG A 150 -27.74 1.43 14.93
C ARG A 150 -28.66 0.44 14.20
N LEU A 151 -28.21 -0.09 13.06
CA LEU A 151 -28.95 -1.11 12.32
C LEU A 151 -29.11 -2.38 13.14
N GLU A 152 -28.03 -2.88 13.74
CA GLU A 152 -28.04 -4.05 14.63
C GLU A 152 -28.95 -3.84 15.84
N HIS A 153 -28.90 -2.67 16.47
CA HIS A 153 -29.79 -2.33 17.58
C HIS A 153 -31.27 -2.38 17.18
N TYR A 154 -31.64 -1.75 16.06
CA TYR A 154 -33.03 -1.77 15.62
C TYR A 154 -33.49 -3.17 15.18
N LYS A 155 -32.64 -3.96 14.53
CA LYS A 155 -32.93 -5.36 14.16
C LYS A 155 -33.32 -6.25 15.35
N GLN A 156 -33.02 -5.86 16.60
CA GLN A 156 -33.46 -6.60 17.78
C GLN A 156 -34.98 -6.50 18.04
N THR A 157 -35.66 -5.50 17.47
CA THR A 157 -37.06 -5.19 17.79
C THR A 157 -37.97 -5.02 16.57
N MET A 158 -37.42 -4.97 15.36
CA MET A 158 -38.15 -4.73 14.12
C MET A 158 -37.51 -5.46 12.94
N GLU A 159 -38.31 -5.64 11.89
CA GLU A 159 -37.87 -6.27 10.63
C GLU A 159 -36.75 -5.45 9.96
N GLU A 160 -35.90 -6.13 9.19
CA GLU A 160 -34.70 -5.53 8.60
C GLU A 160 -35.00 -4.27 7.76
N HIS A 161 -36.08 -4.30 6.97
CA HIS A 161 -36.46 -3.16 6.13
C HIS A 161 -36.92 -1.95 6.97
N GLU A 162 -37.55 -2.18 8.12
CA GLU A 162 -37.99 -1.14 9.05
C GLU A 162 -36.80 -0.56 9.82
N ALA A 163 -35.91 -1.43 10.30
CA ALA A 163 -34.65 -1.04 10.94
C ALA A 163 -33.83 -0.14 10.01
N GLN A 164 -33.69 -0.54 8.75
CA GLN A 164 -32.95 0.22 7.76
C GLN A 164 -33.58 1.59 7.46
N LYS A 165 -34.92 1.65 7.39
CA LYS A 165 -35.66 2.91 7.25
C LYS A 165 -35.42 3.82 8.46
N LYS A 166 -35.50 3.28 9.67
CA LYS A 166 -35.31 4.03 10.92
C LYS A 166 -33.90 4.62 11.04
N VAL A 167 -32.86 3.86 10.68
CA VAL A 167 -31.48 4.40 10.61
C VAL A 167 -31.40 5.56 9.62
N ASN A 168 -32.00 5.42 8.43
CA ASN A 168 -31.95 6.48 7.42
C ASN A 168 -32.71 7.74 7.84
N ASP A 169 -33.85 7.57 8.51
CA ASP A 169 -34.64 8.68 9.07
C ASP A 169 -33.85 9.40 10.19
N GLU A 170 -33.24 8.64 11.12
CA GLU A 170 -32.40 9.20 12.18
C GLU A 170 -31.20 10.00 11.65
N VAL A 171 -30.53 9.47 10.63
CA VAL A 171 -29.43 10.20 9.97
C VAL A 171 -29.96 11.45 9.27
N ARG A 172 -31.15 11.37 8.65
CA ARG A 172 -31.74 12.53 7.97
C ARG A 172 -32.10 13.64 8.95
N ASP A 173 -32.62 13.30 10.12
CA ASP A 173 -33.06 14.24 11.15
C ASP A 173 -31.89 15.02 11.77
N GLN A 174 -30.68 14.45 11.76
CA GLN A 174 -29.47 15.10 12.25
C GLN A 174 -28.77 16.01 11.22
N LEU A 175 -29.30 16.11 10.00
CA LEU A 175 -28.65 16.83 8.90
C LEU A 175 -29.49 18.02 8.39
N PRO A 176 -28.83 19.09 7.89
CA PRO A 176 -29.52 20.22 7.29
C PRO A 176 -30.46 19.82 6.14
N LYS A 177 -31.57 20.55 5.97
CA LYS A 177 -32.60 20.23 4.98
C LYS A 177 -32.07 20.31 3.55
N GLU A 178 -31.04 21.12 3.32
CA GLU A 178 -30.33 21.34 2.06
C GLU A 178 -29.60 20.09 1.57
N VAL A 179 -29.23 19.18 2.49
CA VAL A 179 -28.62 17.90 2.10
C VAL A 179 -29.68 17.07 1.37
N THR A 180 -29.44 16.86 0.07
CA THR A 180 -30.38 16.09 -0.75
C THR A 180 -30.39 14.61 -0.34
N LYS A 181 -31.55 13.95 -0.46
CA LYS A 181 -31.70 12.51 -0.19
C LYS A 181 -30.69 11.67 -0.99
N ASN A 182 -30.42 12.05 -2.24
CA ASN A 182 -29.47 11.34 -3.09
C ASN A 182 -28.01 11.50 -2.61
N ALA A 183 -27.61 12.71 -2.22
CA ALA A 183 -26.28 12.95 -1.67
C ALA A 183 -26.07 12.18 -0.36
N LEU A 184 -27.10 12.18 0.50
CA LEU A 184 -27.08 11.42 1.75
C LEU A 184 -26.91 9.92 1.49
N ARG A 185 -27.76 9.35 0.62
CA ARG A 185 -27.70 7.92 0.24
C ARG A 185 -26.32 7.53 -0.29
N LYS A 186 -25.72 8.35 -1.16
CA LYS A 186 -24.38 8.07 -1.71
C LYS A 186 -23.30 8.09 -0.62
N LYS A 187 -23.38 9.02 0.34
CA LYS A 187 -22.42 9.12 1.45
C LYS A 187 -22.56 7.97 2.44
N THR A 188 -23.78 7.59 2.80
CA THR A 188 -24.02 6.47 3.74
C THR A 188 -23.65 5.12 3.12
N GLU A 189 -23.95 4.90 1.83
CA GLU A 189 -23.53 3.69 1.12
C GLU A 189 -22.01 3.56 1.05
N ARG A 190 -21.32 4.67 0.75
CA ARG A 190 -19.86 4.71 0.76
C ARG A 190 -19.29 4.41 2.15
N ALA A 191 -19.89 4.97 3.20
CA ALA A 191 -19.48 4.73 4.57
C ALA A 191 -19.57 3.24 4.93
N ARG A 192 -20.69 2.58 4.61
CA ARG A 192 -20.88 1.14 4.83
C ARG A 192 -19.82 0.31 4.13
N LYS A 193 -19.52 0.59 2.86
CA LYS A 193 -18.49 -0.14 2.10
C LYS A 193 -17.07 0.05 2.65
N VAL A 194 -16.74 1.28 3.08
CA VAL A 194 -15.46 1.58 3.71
C VAL A 194 -15.33 0.79 5.02
N TYR A 195 -16.37 0.84 5.87
CA TYR A 195 -16.41 0.08 7.11
C TYR A 195 -16.29 -1.44 6.86
N ASP A 196 -17.11 -1.99 5.96
CA ASP A 196 -17.14 -3.43 5.62
C ASP A 196 -15.75 -3.93 5.14
N LEU A 197 -15.05 -3.15 4.32
CA LEU A 197 -13.70 -3.51 3.86
C LEU A 197 -12.72 -3.62 5.03
N PHE A 198 -12.59 -2.58 5.85
CA PHE A 198 -11.60 -2.57 6.93
C PHE A 198 -11.94 -3.51 8.07
N PHE A 199 -13.22 -3.63 8.41
CA PHE A 199 -13.71 -4.61 9.40
C PHE A 199 -13.42 -6.05 8.97
N ARG A 200 -13.55 -6.38 7.67
CA ARG A 200 -13.21 -7.71 7.15
C ARG A 200 -11.71 -7.99 7.11
N ILE A 201 -10.89 -6.95 6.94
CA ILE A 201 -9.43 -7.07 7.00
C ILE A 201 -8.99 -7.44 8.42
N SER A 202 -9.52 -6.73 9.42
CA SER A 202 -9.25 -6.99 10.82
C SER A 202 -10.42 -6.63 11.71
N ASP A 203 -10.75 -7.54 12.62
CA ASP A 203 -11.69 -7.37 13.72
C ASP A 203 -11.06 -6.66 14.94
N ASP A 204 -9.76 -6.41 14.91
CA ASP A 204 -9.08 -5.60 15.92
C ASP A 204 -9.39 -4.11 15.71
N LYS A 205 -10.03 -3.52 16.72
CA LYS A 205 -10.46 -2.11 16.79
C LYS A 205 -9.34 -1.10 16.57
N ASN A 206 -8.06 -1.48 16.61
CA ASN A 206 -6.96 -0.54 16.41
C ASN A 206 -6.17 -0.78 15.10
N GLN A 207 -6.34 -1.94 14.47
CA GLN A 207 -5.58 -2.29 13.26
C GLN A 207 -6.08 -1.54 12.00
N TRP A 208 -7.37 -1.22 11.93
CA TRP A 208 -7.93 -0.47 10.80
C TRP A 208 -7.25 0.90 10.61
N VAL A 209 -6.81 1.56 11.69
CA VAL A 209 -6.06 2.83 11.62
C VAL A 209 -4.75 2.63 10.89
N VAL A 210 -4.03 1.55 11.20
CA VAL A 210 -2.76 1.19 10.55
C VAL A 210 -2.99 0.89 9.07
N PHE A 211 -4.07 0.20 8.72
CA PHE A 211 -4.40 -0.09 7.32
C PHE A 211 -4.76 1.17 6.53
N ILE A 212 -5.55 2.09 7.10
CA ILE A 212 -5.86 3.38 6.45
C ILE A 212 -4.58 4.18 6.20
N GLN A 213 -3.68 4.26 7.19
CA GLN A 213 -2.41 4.99 7.04
C GLN A 213 -1.47 4.38 5.99
N ARG A 214 -1.61 3.09 5.67
CA ARG A 214 -0.82 2.42 4.63
C ARG A 214 -1.37 2.66 3.22
N ILE A 215 -2.58 3.22 3.07
CA ILE A 215 -3.15 3.48 1.75
C ILE A 215 -2.50 4.72 1.15
N LYS A 216 -1.82 4.53 0.02
CA LYS A 216 -1.25 5.63 -0.78
C LYS A 216 -2.15 6.10 -1.93
N THR A 217 -3.01 5.24 -2.46
CA THR A 217 -3.68 5.49 -3.76
C THR A 217 -5.19 5.23 -3.80
N PHE A 218 -5.75 4.40 -2.91
CA PHE A 218 -7.14 3.95 -3.02
C PHE A 218 -8.10 4.87 -2.30
N THR A 219 -8.85 5.71 -3.02
CA THR A 219 -9.83 6.64 -2.41
C THR A 219 -11.09 6.01 -1.83
N ALA A 220 -11.79 6.72 -0.94
CA ALA A 220 -13.15 6.34 -0.52
C ALA A 220 -14.12 6.18 -1.72
N ASN A 221 -13.93 6.96 -2.79
CA ASN A 221 -14.68 6.79 -4.04
C ASN A 221 -14.34 5.46 -4.70
N SER A 222 -13.05 5.14 -4.82
CA SER A 222 -12.56 3.89 -5.41
C SER A 222 -13.04 2.66 -4.63
N ILE A 223 -13.08 2.73 -3.30
CA ILE A 223 -13.65 1.66 -2.45
C ILE A 223 -15.16 1.53 -2.71
N SER A 224 -15.87 2.64 -2.84
CA SER A 224 -17.33 2.61 -3.05
C SER A 224 -17.78 1.98 -4.37
N SER A 225 -16.90 1.93 -5.38
CA SER A 225 -17.18 1.23 -6.65
C SER A 225 -17.03 -0.29 -6.58
N LEU A 226 -16.45 -0.83 -5.49
CA LEU A 226 -16.30 -2.28 -5.35
C LEU A 226 -17.66 -2.96 -5.09
N SER A 227 -17.83 -4.15 -5.66
CA SER A 227 -18.92 -5.07 -5.30
C SER A 227 -18.64 -5.71 -3.93
N SER A 228 -19.66 -6.28 -3.29
CA SER A 228 -19.47 -7.00 -2.02
C SER A 228 -18.46 -8.14 -2.16
N ASP A 229 -18.49 -8.89 -3.27
CA ASP A 229 -17.57 -10.00 -3.48
C ASP A 229 -16.13 -9.53 -3.71
N ASN A 230 -15.93 -8.39 -4.38
CA ASN A 230 -14.62 -7.77 -4.50
C ASN A 230 -14.10 -7.26 -3.15
N ILE A 231 -14.97 -6.69 -2.30
CA ILE A 231 -14.61 -6.29 -0.93
C ILE A 231 -14.14 -7.51 -0.12
N LYS A 232 -14.89 -8.62 -0.16
CA LYS A 232 -14.51 -9.88 0.50
C LYS A 232 -13.17 -10.41 -0.01
N TYR A 233 -12.99 -10.43 -1.33
CA TYR A 233 -11.75 -10.90 -1.95
C TYR A 233 -10.55 -10.07 -1.50
N VAL A 234 -10.61 -8.74 -1.63
CA VAL A 234 -9.53 -7.83 -1.22
C VAL A 234 -9.19 -8.01 0.26
N ALA A 235 -10.21 -8.03 1.14
CA ALA A 235 -9.99 -8.23 2.57
C ALA A 235 -9.28 -9.55 2.86
N SER A 236 -9.65 -10.63 2.16
CA SER A 236 -9.02 -11.95 2.34
C SER A 236 -7.54 -11.97 1.95
N GLN A 237 -7.15 -11.27 0.88
CA GLN A 237 -5.76 -11.20 0.42
C GLN A 237 -4.90 -10.41 1.42
N VAL A 238 -5.39 -9.24 1.86
CA VAL A 238 -4.69 -8.41 2.84
C VAL A 238 -4.49 -9.17 4.16
N ARG A 239 -5.50 -9.92 4.61
CA ARG A 239 -5.43 -10.72 5.83
C ARG A 239 -4.42 -11.87 5.73
N LYS A 240 -4.34 -12.56 4.58
CA LYS A 240 -3.34 -13.62 4.34
C LYS A 240 -1.92 -13.08 4.40
N ASN A 241 -1.67 -11.95 3.74
CA ASN A 241 -0.35 -11.32 3.71
C ASN A 241 0.09 -10.83 5.10
N THR A 242 -0.85 -10.49 5.98
CA THR A 242 -0.54 -10.04 7.35
C THR A 242 -0.20 -11.20 8.30
N ARG A 243 -0.58 -12.44 7.97
CA ARG A 243 -0.29 -13.65 8.80
C ARG A 243 0.99 -14.39 8.41
N GLN A 244 1.60 -14.01 7.30
CA GLN A 244 2.87 -14.54 6.81
C GLN A 244 4.07 -13.66 7.21
N ILE A 245 3.82 -12.63 8.02
CA ILE A 245 4.81 -11.75 8.68
C ILE A 245 4.88 -12.16 10.15
#